data_AF-A0A350YM35-F1
#
_entry.id   AF-A0A350YM35-F1
#
_cell.length_a   1.000
_cell.length_b   1.000
_cell.length_c   1.000
_cell.angle_alpha   90.00
_cell.angle_beta   90.00
_cell.angle_gamma   90.00
#
_symmetry.space_group_name_H-M   'P 1'
#
loop_
_entity.id
_entity.type
_entity.pdbx_description
1 polymer ?
#
loop_
_entity_poly.entity_id
_entity_poly.type
_entity_poly.pdbx_seq_one_letter_code
_entity_poly.pdbx_strand_id
1 'polypeptide(L)'
;MTSGLHLDESFSPFPGLRPFTPEESEYFFGRDRESEDIFLKLLRNRFVAITGASGSGKSSLVLSGLIPRIKSLSDTGDTKWRILTVRPGSDPLRNLAAALAGNGYARDTEKEPGNEILRL
;
A
#
# COMPACT_ATOMS: atom_id res chain seq x y z
N MET A 1 -38.72 21.56 -4.66
CA MET A 1 -37.47 21.34 -5.40
C MET A 1 -36.37 21.04 -4.41
N THR A 2 -36.29 19.78 -3.97
CA THR A 2 -35.21 19.33 -3.08
C THR A 2 -34.75 17.99 -3.63
N SER A 3 -33.82 18.05 -4.60
CA SER A 3 -33.11 16.89 -5.08
C SER A 3 -32.23 16.39 -3.93
N GLY A 4 -32.71 15.35 -3.25
CA GLY A 4 -31.96 14.64 -2.23
C GLY A 4 -30.63 14.16 -2.81
N LEU A 5 -29.57 14.34 -2.03
CA LEU A 5 -28.24 13.83 -2.32
C LEU A 5 -28.35 12.32 -2.56
N HIS A 6 -28.14 11.90 -3.80
CA HIS A 6 -27.95 10.50 -4.14
C HIS A 6 -26.58 10.11 -3.59
N LEU A 7 -26.55 9.63 -2.35
CA LEU A 7 -25.38 8.95 -1.82
C LEU A 7 -25.26 7.67 -2.63
N ASP A 8 -24.25 7.61 -3.49
CA ASP A 8 -23.87 6.39 -4.17
C ASP A 8 -23.52 5.33 -3.10
N GLU A 9 -24.46 4.42 -2.81
CA GLU A 9 -24.30 3.34 -1.82
C GLU A 9 -23.10 2.43 -2.12
N SER A 10 -22.45 2.57 -3.28
CA SER A 10 -21.26 1.80 -3.65
C SER A 10 -19.94 2.37 -3.13
N PHE A 11 -19.88 3.62 -2.63
CA PHE A 11 -18.64 4.22 -2.12
C PHE A 11 -18.47 4.03 -0.61
N SER A 12 -17.64 3.05 -0.22
CA SER A 12 -17.14 2.91 1.15
C SER A 12 -15.72 3.48 1.25
N PRO A 13 -15.47 4.50 2.10
CA PRO A 13 -14.12 5.03 2.32
C PRO A 13 -13.22 4.03 3.07
N PHE A 14 -13.81 3.02 3.71
CA PHE A 14 -13.08 2.00 4.45
C PHE A 14 -12.94 0.72 3.61
N PRO A 15 -11.69 0.28 3.37
CA PRO A 15 -11.41 -0.78 2.40
C PRO A 15 -11.65 -2.21 2.93
N GLY A 16 -12.06 -2.37 4.19
CA GLY A 16 -12.19 -3.67 4.84
C GLY A 16 -10.83 -4.29 5.16
N LEU A 17 -10.59 -5.53 4.73
CA LEU A 17 -9.37 -6.29 5.06
C LEU A 17 -8.16 -5.97 4.16
N ARG A 18 -8.37 -5.36 2.99
CA ARG A 18 -7.25 -4.93 2.15
C ARG A 18 -6.58 -3.72 2.80
N PRO A 19 -5.26 -3.54 2.63
CA PRO A 19 -4.64 -2.31 3.07
C PRO A 19 -5.17 -1.10 2.27
N PHE A 20 -5.09 0.08 2.90
CA PHE A 20 -5.27 1.33 2.17
C PHE A 20 -4.18 1.48 1.11
N THR A 21 -4.52 2.09 -0.02
CA THR A 21 -3.56 2.42 -1.08
C THR A 21 -2.94 3.81 -0.85
N PRO A 22 -1.82 4.15 -1.50
CA PRO A 22 -1.26 5.50 -1.41
C PRO A 22 -2.24 6.61 -1.81
N GLU A 23 -3.16 6.34 -2.73
CA GLU A 23 -4.17 7.28 -3.22
C GLU A 23 -5.29 7.50 -2.19
N GLU A 24 -5.46 6.57 -1.26
CA GLU A 24 -6.47 6.64 -0.19
C GLU A 24 -5.88 7.26 1.10
N SER A 25 -4.76 7.96 1.03
CA SER A 25 -4.07 8.54 2.20
C SER A 25 -4.94 9.52 2.98
N GLU A 26 -5.86 10.21 2.30
CA GLU A 26 -6.81 11.13 2.93
C GLU A 26 -7.80 10.44 3.87
N TYR A 27 -7.97 9.11 3.76
CA TYR A 27 -8.85 8.31 4.63
C TYR A 27 -8.08 7.56 5.72
N PHE A 28 -6.75 7.74 5.81
CA PHE A 28 -5.89 7.06 6.77
C PHE A 28 -5.42 8.02 7.86
N PHE A 29 -5.91 7.84 9.10
CA PHE A 29 -5.69 8.78 10.21
C PHE A 29 -5.06 8.13 11.44
N GLY A 30 -4.53 8.96 12.34
CA GLY A 30 -4.14 8.56 13.70
C GLY A 30 -2.82 7.81 13.80
N ARG A 31 -2.06 7.76 12.69
CA ARG A 31 -0.75 7.09 12.59
C ARG A 31 0.35 7.99 12.00
N ASP A 32 0.16 9.30 12.08
CA ASP A 32 1.10 10.29 11.55
C ASP A 32 2.45 10.22 12.26
N ARG A 33 2.44 10.02 13.59
CA ARG A 33 3.66 9.90 14.40
C ARG A 33 4.47 8.67 14.01
N GLU A 34 3.83 7.51 13.86
CA GLU A 34 4.50 6.29 13.46
C GLU A 34 5.08 6.40 12.04
N SER A 35 4.35 7.04 11.13
CA SER A 35 4.82 7.30 9.76
C SER A 35 6.08 8.18 9.76
N GLU A 36 6.07 9.24 10.57
CA GLU A 36 7.23 10.14 10.73
C GLU A 36 8.41 9.44 11.38
N ASP A 37 8.19 8.67 12.45
CA ASP A 37 9.24 7.91 13.13
C ASP A 37 9.92 6.91 12.19
N ILE A 38 9.14 6.24 11.33
CA ILE A 38 9.69 5.33 10.31
C ILE A 38 10.51 6.11 9.29
N PHE A 39 10.01 7.25 8.82
CA PHE A 39 10.72 8.10 7.86
C PHE A 39 12.07 8.57 8.41
N LEU A 40 12.09 9.11 9.64
CA LEU A 40 13.32 9.55 10.30
C LEU A 40 14.32 8.39 10.52
N LYS A 41 13.81 7.18 10.81
CA LYS A 41 14.66 5.98 10.90
C LYS A 41 15.24 5.59 9.55
N LEU A 42 14.48 5.69 8.46
CA LEU A 42 14.98 5.42 7.09
C LEU A 42 16.07 6.42 6.65
N LEU A 43 15.99 7.68 7.08
CA LEU A 43 17.06 8.65 6.78
C LEU A 43 18.39 8.31 7.47
N ARG A 44 18.34 7.60 8.61
CA ARG A 44 19.52 7.24 9.40
C ARG A 44 20.01 5.82 9.16
N ASN A 45 19.17 4.94 8.61
CA ASN A 45 19.42 3.51 8.49
C ASN A 45 19.11 3.02 7.07
N ARG A 46 19.91 2.08 6.58
CA ARG A 46 19.70 1.45 5.26
C ARG A 46 18.50 0.50 5.22
N PHE A 47 17.95 0.13 6.38
CA PHE A 47 16.87 -0.84 6.52
C PHE A 47 16.05 -0.56 7.78
N VAL A 48 14.73 -0.68 7.68
CA VAL A 48 13.79 -0.58 8.80
C VAL A 48 12.79 -1.72 8.67
N ALA A 49 12.67 -2.54 9.71
CA ALA A 49 11.65 -3.57 9.82
C ALA A 49 10.45 -3.06 10.62
N ILE A 50 9.23 -3.34 10.13
CA ILE A 50 7.98 -3.01 10.82
C ILE A 50 7.31 -4.33 11.22
N THR A 51 7.18 -4.56 12.53
CA THR A 51 6.62 -5.79 13.10
C THR A 51 5.36 -5.49 13.90
N GLY A 52 4.46 -6.46 14.02
CA GLY A 52 3.22 -6.31 14.80
C GLY A 52 2.16 -7.34 14.40
N ALA A 53 1.11 -7.45 15.21
CA ALA A 53 0.02 -8.42 15.02
C ALA A 53 -0.58 -8.37 13.60
N SER A 54 -1.07 -9.51 13.11
CA SER A 54 -1.81 -9.53 11.84
C SER A 54 -3.02 -8.60 11.90
N GLY A 55 -3.33 -7.91 10.80
CA GLY A 55 -4.44 -6.94 10.77
C GLY A 55 -4.18 -5.62 11.49
N SER A 56 -3.04 -5.40 12.15
CA SER A 56 -2.75 -4.14 12.86
C SER A 56 -2.52 -2.91 11.96
N GLY A 57 -2.72 -3.03 10.64
CA GLY A 57 -2.59 -1.93 9.69
C GLY A 57 -1.16 -1.63 9.20
N LYS A 58 -0.17 -2.51 9.40
CA LYS A 58 1.24 -2.26 8.98
C LYS A 58 1.37 -1.93 7.50
N SER A 59 0.71 -2.69 6.64
CA SER A 59 0.74 -2.45 5.20
C SER A 59 0.09 -1.10 4.86
N SER A 60 -1.04 -0.76 5.47
CA SER A 60 -1.67 0.57 5.31
C SER A 60 -0.78 1.70 5.83
N LEU A 61 -0.08 1.51 6.95
CA LEU A 61 0.88 2.47 7.50
C LEU A 61 1.99 2.79 6.50
N VAL A 62 2.55 1.76 5.85
CA VAL A 62 3.58 1.95 4.82
C VAL A 62 2.98 2.59 3.56
N LEU A 63 1.86 2.05 3.05
CA LEU A 63 1.31 2.44 1.76
C LEU A 63 0.65 3.81 1.77
N SER A 64 -0.06 4.17 2.84
CA SER A 64 -0.90 5.37 2.90
C SER A 64 -0.38 6.41 3.90
N GLY A 65 0.47 6.03 4.84
CA GLY A 65 1.16 6.97 5.73
C GLY A 65 2.54 7.37 5.23
N LEU A 66 3.43 6.39 5.08
CA LEU A 66 4.85 6.62 4.77
C LEU A 66 5.10 6.99 3.29
N ILE A 67 4.58 6.22 2.33
CA ILE A 67 4.85 6.43 0.91
C ILE A 67 4.41 7.84 0.44
N PRO A 68 3.19 8.33 0.77
CA PRO A 68 2.77 9.67 0.37
C PRO A 68 3.68 10.77 0.91
N ARG A 69 4.18 10.61 2.15
CA ARG A 69 5.18 11.52 2.75
C ARG A 69 6.51 11.51 2.00
N ILE A 70 7.00 10.33 1.60
CA ILE A 70 8.24 10.24 0.80
C ILE A 70 8.05 10.89 -0.57
N LYS A 71 6.88 10.69 -1.21
CA LYS A 71 6.57 11.29 -2.51
C LYS A 71 6.51 12.81 -2.44
N SER A 72 5.80 13.39 -1.45
CA SER A 72 5.69 14.84 -1.32
C SER A 72 7.03 15.55 -1.13
N LEU A 73 7.98 14.91 -0.45
CA LEU A 73 9.35 15.40 -0.31
C LEU A 73 10.18 15.23 -1.59
N SER A 74 9.93 14.16 -2.36
CA SER A 74 10.61 13.93 -3.64
C SER A 74 10.16 14.92 -4.72
N ASP A 75 8.90 15.37 -4.66
CA ASP A 75 8.34 16.36 -5.60
C ASP A 75 8.86 17.78 -5.33
N THR A 76 9.36 18.05 -4.12
CA THR A 76 9.78 19.38 -3.66
C THR A 76 11.29 19.55 -3.49
N GLY A 77 12.07 18.46 -3.53
CA GLY A 77 13.52 18.48 -3.31
C GLY A 77 14.33 17.82 -4.42
N ASP A 78 15.66 17.93 -4.32
CA ASP A 78 16.60 17.33 -5.29
C ASP A 78 16.80 15.82 -5.11
N THR A 79 16.20 15.22 -4.08
CA THR A 79 16.38 13.79 -3.76
C THR A 79 15.26 12.95 -4.39
N LYS A 80 15.61 12.12 -5.38
CA LYS A 80 14.66 11.21 -6.04
C LYS A 80 14.60 9.87 -5.33
N TRP A 81 13.48 9.59 -4.66
CA TRP A 81 13.20 8.26 -4.11
C TRP A 81 12.64 7.34 -5.19
N ARG A 82 13.20 6.13 -5.29
CA ARG A 82 12.61 5.05 -6.09
C ARG A 82 11.87 4.10 -5.17
N ILE A 83 10.54 4.01 -5.34
CA ILE A 83 9.66 3.20 -4.50
C ILE A 83 9.29 1.92 -5.27
N LEU A 84 9.52 0.77 -4.67
CA LEU A 84 9.23 -0.55 -5.23
C LEU A 84 8.50 -1.38 -4.17
N THR A 85 7.49 -2.13 -4.58
CA THR A 85 6.77 -3.08 -3.72
C THR A 85 7.12 -4.50 -4.15
N VAL A 86 7.56 -5.33 -3.20
CA VAL A 86 7.98 -6.71 -3.46
C VAL A 86 7.25 -7.63 -2.49
N ARG A 87 6.71 -8.74 -3.00
CA ARG A 87 6.28 -9.87 -2.19
C ARG A 87 7.38 -10.93 -2.24
N PRO A 88 7.99 -11.30 -1.10
CA PRO A 88 9.08 -12.28 -1.09
C PRO A 88 8.69 -13.61 -1.76
N GLY A 89 7.49 -14.13 -1.49
CA GLY A 89 7.03 -15.40 -2.06
C GLY A 89 7.98 -16.56 -1.77
N SER A 90 8.06 -17.52 -2.70
CA SER A 90 8.97 -18.67 -2.62
C SER A 90 10.40 -18.38 -3.09
N ASP A 91 10.63 -17.28 -3.82
CA ASP A 91 11.94 -16.87 -4.33
C ASP A 91 12.20 -15.36 -4.10
N PRO A 92 12.59 -14.97 -2.86
CA PRO A 92 12.69 -13.57 -2.47
C PRO A 92 13.73 -12.76 -3.27
N LEU A 93 14.86 -13.38 -3.60
CA LEU A 93 15.95 -12.71 -4.32
C LEU A 93 15.55 -12.44 -5.77
N ARG A 94 14.92 -13.42 -6.43
CA ARG A 94 14.41 -13.24 -7.80
C ARG A 94 13.31 -12.18 -7.85
N ASN A 95 12.38 -12.19 -6.91
CA ASN A 95 11.28 -11.23 -6.86
C ASN A 95 11.79 -9.80 -6.63
N LEU A 96 12.81 -9.63 -5.78
CA LEU A 96 13.47 -8.34 -5.59
C LEU A 96 14.23 -7.89 -6.84
N ALA A 97 15.00 -8.79 -7.48
CA ALA A 97 15.73 -8.47 -8.70
C ALA A 97 14.79 -8.06 -9.84
N ALA A 98 13.65 -8.75 -10.00
CA ALA A 98 12.64 -8.41 -10.99
C ALA A 98 12.06 -7.01 -10.76
N ALA A 99 11.73 -6.66 -9.51
CA ALA A 99 11.24 -5.32 -9.16
C ALA A 99 12.30 -4.23 -9.43
N LEU A 100 13.56 -4.49 -9.09
CA LEU A 100 14.67 -3.56 -9.33
C LEU A 100 14.95 -3.36 -10.83
N ALA A 101 14.80 -4.40 -11.65
CA ALA A 101 14.97 -4.32 -13.10
C ALA A 101 13.85 -3.54 -13.81
N GLY A 102 12.77 -3.19 -13.11
CA GLY A 102 11.58 -2.60 -13.75
C GLY A 102 10.65 -3.63 -14.41
N ASN A 103 10.94 -4.93 -14.22
CA ASN A 103 10.12 -6.06 -14.67
C ASN A 103 9.17 -6.56 -13.55
N GLY A 104 8.89 -5.70 -12.57
CA GLY A 104 8.05 -6.04 -11.41
C GLY A 104 6.60 -6.24 -11.84
N TYR A 105 6.14 -7.49 -11.77
CA TYR A 105 4.78 -7.95 -11.98
C TYR A 105 3.72 -6.93 -11.50
N ALA A 106 2.98 -6.36 -12.45
CA ALA A 106 1.62 -5.91 -12.18
C ALA A 106 0.83 -7.15 -11.74
N ARG A 107 0.32 -7.14 -10.51
CA ARG A 107 -0.59 -8.11 -9.88
C ARG A 107 -0.72 -9.44 -10.64
N ASP A 108 -0.09 -10.50 -10.12
CA ASP A 108 -0.61 -11.85 -10.33
C ASP A 108 -2.09 -11.81 -9.90
N THR A 109 -2.97 -11.86 -10.90
CA THR A 109 -4.33 -12.33 -10.70
C THR A 109 -4.16 -13.80 -10.38
N GLU A 110 -4.44 -14.17 -9.14
CA GLU A 110 -4.79 -15.54 -8.83
C GLU A 110 -5.92 -15.93 -9.80
N LYS A 111 -5.58 -16.69 -10.85
CA LYS A 111 -6.54 -17.62 -11.42
C LYS A 111 -6.84 -18.61 -10.31
N GLU A 112 -7.93 -18.40 -9.59
CA GLU A 112 -8.59 -19.52 -8.93
C GLU A 112 -9.02 -20.51 -10.03
N PRO A 113 -8.57 -21.77 -10.00
CA PRO A 113 -9.13 -22.79 -10.86
C PRO A 113 -10.51 -23.17 -10.31
N GLY A 114 -11.54 -22.98 -11.14
CA GLY A 114 -12.79 -23.73 -11.16
C GLY A 114 -13.47 -23.97 -9.82
N ASN A 115 -14.49 -23.17 -9.53
CA ASN A 115 -15.66 -23.70 -8.84
C ASN A 115 -16.84 -23.66 -9.83
N GLU A 116 -17.13 -24.83 -10.40
CA GLU A 116 -18.43 -25.12 -11.02
C GLU A 116 -19.52 -24.83 -9.99
N ILE A 117 -20.20 -23.69 -10.13
CA ILE A 117 -21.51 -23.51 -9.52
C ILE A 117 -22.52 -23.91 -10.58
N LEU A 118 -22.96 -25.16 -10.48
CA LEU A 118 -24.18 -25.70 -11.06
C LEU A 118 -25.29 -24.64 -11.04
N ARG A 119 -25.68 -24.15 -12.21
CA ARG A 119 -27.01 -23.58 -12.42
C ARG A 119 -27.96 -24.73 -12.72
N LEU A 120 -28.79 -25.08 -11.74
CA LEU A 120 -30.13 -25.58 -12.00
C LEU A 120 -31.07 -24.37 -11.99
#